data_AF-A0AAV6DAG0-F1
#
_entry.id   AF-A0AAV6DAG0-F1
#
_cell.length_a   1.000
_cell.length_b   1.000
_cell.length_c   1.000
_cell.angle_alpha   90.00
_cell.angle_beta   90.00
_cell.angle_gamma   90.00
#
_symmetry.space_group_name_H-M   'P 1'
#
loop_
_entity.id
_entity.type
_entity.pdbx_description
1 polymer ?
#
loop_
_entity_poly.entity_id
_entity_poly.type
_entity_poly.pdbx_seq_one_letter_code
_entity_poly.pdbx_strand_id
1 'polypeptide(L)'
;MRTLIGWSVGATCATLIVTGMSALPAPAQETRTDRREVRRDTREIRGDRREIAKDTQDIRGDRKDLEASRQKLRNAYKSGDPAAIRAARQEYQRTRGSYHGDLKERRRDVLELQQDRQQRRADIQDLNQDARQAGIQRPR
;
A
#
# COMPACT_ATOMS: atom_id res chain seq x y z
N MET A 1 2.96 19.79 79.73
CA MET A 1 2.95 20.10 78.29
C MET A 1 2.17 19.03 77.55
N ARG A 2 1.44 19.47 76.51
CA ARG A 2 0.61 18.73 75.54
C ARG A 2 -0.88 18.64 75.91
N THR A 3 -1.62 19.29 75.04
CA THR A 3 -2.98 19.78 75.11
C THR A 3 -3.99 18.79 74.54
N LEU A 4 -5.23 18.99 74.98
CA LEU A 4 -6.49 18.53 74.38
C LEU A 4 -6.54 18.72 72.86
N ILE A 5 -7.37 17.93 72.16
CA ILE A 5 -8.46 18.37 71.28
C ILE A 5 -9.03 17.12 70.58
N GLY A 6 -10.28 16.80 70.91
CA GLY A 6 -11.13 15.93 70.09
C GLY A 6 -12.00 16.74 69.13
N TRP A 7 -12.96 16.04 68.52
CA TRP A 7 -14.04 16.50 67.62
C TRP A 7 -13.60 16.54 66.15
N SER A 8 -14.38 16.15 65.15
CA SER A 8 -15.75 15.61 65.07
C SER A 8 -15.96 15.29 63.58
N VAL A 9 -16.65 14.19 63.30
CA VAL A 9 -17.17 13.87 61.98
C VAL A 9 -18.15 14.95 61.54
N GLY A 10 -17.99 15.49 60.32
CA GLY A 10 -18.89 16.47 59.73
C GLY A 10 -18.93 16.32 58.22
N ALA A 11 -20.00 15.69 57.75
CA ALA A 11 -20.35 15.53 56.34
C ALA A 11 -20.94 16.82 55.76
N THR A 12 -20.63 17.15 54.50
CA THR A 12 -21.57 17.80 53.58
C THR A 12 -21.15 17.63 52.12
N CYS A 13 -22.11 17.18 51.33
CA CYS A 13 -22.06 17.02 49.89
C CYS A 13 -21.92 18.37 49.17
N ALA A 14 -21.03 18.47 48.20
CA ALA A 14 -21.09 19.48 47.15
C ALA A 14 -21.11 18.77 45.80
N THR A 15 -22.32 18.47 45.33
CA THR A 15 -22.61 18.10 43.95
C THR A 15 -22.34 19.29 43.05
N LEU A 16 -21.28 19.23 42.24
CA LEU A 16 -21.14 20.10 41.08
C LEU A 16 -21.59 19.37 39.82
N ILE A 17 -22.48 20.08 39.13
CA ILE A 17 -23.32 19.65 38.02
C ILE A 17 -22.51 19.59 36.73
N VAL A 18 -22.81 18.54 35.97
CA VAL A 18 -22.46 18.24 34.58
C VAL A 18 -22.54 19.46 33.66
N THR A 19 -21.53 19.66 32.80
CA THR A 19 -21.74 20.27 31.48
C THR A 19 -20.64 19.86 30.50
N GLY A 20 -21.04 19.25 29.38
CA GLY A 20 -20.23 19.23 28.17
C GLY A 20 -19.39 17.99 27.89
N MET A 21 -19.94 16.78 28.06
CA MET A 21 -19.42 15.63 27.30
C MET A 21 -19.92 15.79 25.86
N SER A 22 -19.17 16.57 25.07
CA SER A 22 -19.44 16.84 23.66
C SER A 22 -19.71 15.53 22.92
N ALA A 23 -20.82 15.50 22.19
CA ALA A 23 -21.31 14.37 21.43
C ALA A 23 -20.18 13.67 20.67
N LEU A 24 -19.90 12.43 21.06
CA LEU A 24 -19.16 11.50 20.22
C LEU A 24 -19.95 11.36 18.91
N PRO A 25 -19.37 11.67 17.74
CA PRO A 25 -20.03 11.36 16.47
C PRO A 25 -20.33 9.86 16.44
N ALA A 26 -21.57 9.52 16.08
CA ALA A 26 -22.08 8.17 16.19
C ALA A 26 -21.28 7.18 15.30
N PRO A 27 -21.10 5.91 15.75
CA PRO A 27 -20.34 4.87 15.02
C PRO A 27 -20.88 4.59 13.59
N ALA A 28 -22.12 5.00 13.32
CA ALA A 28 -22.75 4.84 12.01
C ALA A 28 -22.19 5.79 10.92
N GLN A 29 -21.60 6.94 11.28
CA GLN A 29 -20.96 7.85 10.30
C GLN A 29 -19.54 7.39 9.96
N GLU A 30 -18.78 6.93 10.96
CA GLU A 30 -17.42 6.39 10.81
C GLU A 30 -17.43 5.16 9.88
N THR A 31 -18.28 4.17 10.17
CA THR A 31 -18.43 2.96 9.34
C THR A 31 -18.87 3.21 7.89
N ARG A 32 -19.53 4.33 7.58
CA ARG A 32 -19.87 4.71 6.19
C ARG A 32 -18.66 5.26 5.44
N THR A 33 -17.81 6.01 6.14
CA THR A 33 -16.55 6.56 5.61
C THR A 33 -15.57 5.42 5.33
N ASP A 34 -15.37 4.52 6.28
CA ASP A 34 -14.46 3.37 6.14
C ASP A 34 -14.86 2.45 4.97
N ARG A 35 -16.16 2.21 4.79
CA ARG A 35 -16.67 1.45 3.63
C ARG A 35 -16.40 2.16 2.30
N ARG A 36 -16.37 3.49 2.29
CA ARG A 36 -16.05 4.29 1.10
C ARG A 36 -14.55 4.22 0.80
N GLU A 37 -13.72 4.23 1.83
CA GLU A 37 -12.25 4.07 1.72
C GLU A 37 -11.90 2.70 1.14
N VAL A 38 -12.41 1.60 1.71
CA VAL A 38 -12.20 0.24 1.16
C VAL A 38 -12.61 0.12 -0.31
N ARG A 39 -13.70 0.79 -0.72
CA ARG A 39 -14.13 0.83 -2.13
C ARG A 39 -13.15 1.60 -3.01
N ARG A 40 -12.58 2.69 -2.49
CA ARG A 40 -11.54 3.48 -3.16
C ARG A 40 -10.27 2.64 -3.32
N ASP A 41 -9.77 2.02 -2.26
CA ASP A 41 -8.56 1.16 -2.31
C ASP A 41 -8.77 -0.02 -3.26
N THR A 42 -9.98 -0.57 -3.31
CA THR A 42 -10.33 -1.61 -4.28
C THR A 42 -10.23 -1.13 -5.73
N ARG A 43 -10.56 0.13 -6.00
CA ARG A 43 -10.43 0.72 -7.32
C ARG A 43 -8.96 1.02 -7.65
N GLU A 44 -8.20 1.56 -6.70
CA GLU A 44 -6.76 1.83 -6.84
C GLU A 44 -5.99 0.54 -7.12
N ILE A 45 -6.18 -0.50 -6.31
CA ILE A 45 -5.60 -1.86 -6.52
C ILE A 45 -5.96 -2.47 -7.88
N ARG A 46 -7.12 -2.12 -8.46
CA ARG A 46 -7.48 -2.54 -9.82
C ARG A 46 -6.73 -1.75 -10.89
N GLY A 47 -6.45 -0.47 -10.64
CA GLY A 47 -5.57 0.38 -11.43
C GLY A 47 -4.16 -0.20 -11.48
N ASP A 48 -3.52 -0.39 -10.34
CA ASP A 48 -2.13 -0.87 -10.25
C ASP A 48 -1.95 -2.23 -10.94
N ARG A 49 -2.95 -3.12 -10.82
CA ARG A 49 -2.95 -4.40 -11.55
C ARG A 49 -2.93 -4.25 -13.06
N ARG A 50 -3.60 -3.24 -13.60
CA ARG A 50 -3.63 -2.95 -15.04
C ARG A 50 -2.29 -2.36 -15.48
N GLU A 51 -1.71 -1.48 -14.66
CA GLU A 51 -0.39 -0.90 -14.92
C GLU A 51 0.68 -1.98 -14.94
N ILE A 52 0.76 -2.82 -13.90
CA ILE A 52 1.68 -3.99 -13.87
C ILE A 52 1.48 -4.91 -15.07
N ALA A 53 0.23 -5.10 -15.53
CA ALA A 53 -0.04 -5.92 -16.71
C ALA A 53 0.51 -5.28 -17.99
N LYS A 54 0.42 -3.95 -18.11
CA LYS A 54 1.02 -3.19 -19.20
C LYS A 54 2.55 -3.25 -19.14
N ASP A 55 3.16 -3.04 -17.98
CA ASP A 55 4.61 -3.15 -17.80
C ASP A 55 5.10 -4.56 -18.14
N THR A 56 4.31 -5.59 -17.80
CA THR A 56 4.60 -6.98 -18.20
C THR A 56 4.61 -7.15 -19.71
N GLN A 57 3.73 -6.45 -20.44
CA GLN A 57 3.71 -6.48 -21.90
C GLN A 57 4.91 -5.73 -22.48
N ASP A 58 5.24 -4.56 -21.95
CA ASP A 58 6.35 -3.73 -22.42
C ASP A 58 7.69 -4.47 -22.20
N ILE A 59 7.91 -5.08 -21.03
CA ILE A 59 9.07 -5.94 -20.73
C ILE A 59 9.20 -7.12 -21.69
N ARG A 60 8.09 -7.67 -22.21
CA ARG A 60 8.16 -8.72 -23.24
C ARG A 60 8.66 -8.17 -24.57
N GLY A 61 8.35 -6.92 -24.90
CA GLY A 61 8.94 -6.17 -26.00
C GLY A 61 10.44 -5.99 -25.79
N ASP A 62 10.83 -5.43 -24.65
CA ASP A 62 12.24 -5.16 -24.31
C ASP A 62 13.09 -6.43 -24.29
N ARG A 63 12.49 -7.56 -23.91
CA ARG A 63 13.15 -8.88 -24.00
C ARG A 63 13.50 -9.25 -25.45
N LYS A 64 12.59 -9.00 -26.40
CA LYS A 64 12.87 -9.26 -27.82
C LYS A 64 13.97 -8.35 -28.34
N ASP A 65 13.97 -7.09 -27.91
CA ASP A 65 15.01 -6.13 -28.28
C ASP A 65 16.37 -6.54 -27.69
N LEU A 66 16.39 -7.06 -26.46
CA LEU A 66 17.59 -7.62 -25.85
C LEU A 66 18.12 -8.84 -26.62
N GLU A 67 17.23 -9.73 -27.07
CA GLU A 67 17.58 -10.88 -27.91
C GLU A 67 18.14 -10.42 -29.27
N ALA A 68 17.55 -9.40 -29.88
CA ALA A 68 18.04 -8.80 -31.13
C ALA A 68 19.43 -8.15 -30.94
N SER A 69 19.63 -7.35 -29.90
CA SER A 69 20.92 -6.74 -29.55
C SER A 69 21.99 -7.80 -29.27
N ARG A 70 21.62 -8.92 -28.63
CA ARG A 70 22.52 -10.07 -28.43
C ARG A 70 22.93 -10.71 -29.75
N GLN A 71 22.01 -10.84 -30.70
CA GLN A 71 22.31 -11.38 -32.03
C GLN A 71 23.22 -10.44 -32.83
N LYS A 72 22.98 -9.12 -32.79
CA LYS A 72 23.87 -8.11 -33.39
C LYS A 72 25.30 -8.23 -32.83
N LEU A 73 25.43 -8.36 -31.52
CA LEU A 73 26.73 -8.55 -30.87
C LEU A 73 27.42 -9.84 -31.34
N ARG A 74 26.68 -10.95 -31.44
CA ARG A 74 27.19 -12.21 -31.99
C ARG A 74 27.68 -12.05 -33.43
N ASN A 75 26.93 -11.33 -34.28
CA ASN A 75 27.33 -11.08 -35.66
C ASN A 75 28.56 -10.17 -35.76
N ALA A 76 28.66 -9.15 -34.91
CA ALA A 76 29.86 -8.30 -34.83
C ALA A 76 31.10 -9.10 -34.42
N TYR A 77 30.97 -10.07 -33.51
CA TYR A 77 32.07 -10.99 -33.21
C TYR A 77 32.50 -11.83 -34.41
N LYS A 78 31.56 -12.25 -35.26
CA LYS A 78 31.84 -13.02 -36.47
C LYS A 78 32.52 -12.18 -37.56
N SER A 79 32.25 -10.88 -37.63
CA SER A 79 32.92 -10.02 -38.61
C SER A 79 34.40 -9.77 -38.29
N GLY A 80 34.79 -9.95 -37.03
CA GLY A 80 36.16 -9.72 -36.56
C GLY A 80 36.56 -8.24 -36.47
N ASP A 81 35.66 -7.31 -36.81
CA ASP A 81 35.92 -5.87 -36.74
C ASP A 81 35.82 -5.36 -35.29
N PRO A 82 36.92 -4.88 -34.68
CA PRO A 82 36.92 -4.37 -33.32
C PRO A 82 36.02 -3.14 -33.12
N ALA A 83 35.78 -2.33 -34.17
CA ALA A 83 34.88 -1.19 -34.08
C ALA A 83 33.42 -1.64 -33.98
N ALA A 84 32.98 -2.52 -34.89
CA ALA A 84 31.64 -3.13 -34.83
C ALA A 84 31.37 -3.85 -33.50
N ILE A 85 32.35 -4.61 -32.98
CA ILE A 85 32.21 -5.32 -31.70
C ILE A 85 31.99 -4.34 -30.54
N ARG A 86 32.75 -3.24 -30.50
CA ARG A 86 32.60 -2.22 -29.45
C ARG A 86 31.23 -1.54 -29.53
N ALA A 87 30.79 -1.15 -30.73
CA ALA A 87 29.48 -0.53 -30.93
C ALA A 87 28.34 -1.47 -30.51
N ALA A 88 28.33 -2.72 -30.99
CA ALA A 88 27.30 -3.70 -30.65
C ALA A 88 27.31 -4.05 -29.15
N ARG A 89 28.48 -4.05 -28.50
CA ARG A 89 28.58 -4.30 -27.05
C ARG A 89 27.95 -3.16 -26.25
N GLN A 90 28.20 -1.91 -26.64
CA GLN A 90 27.58 -0.75 -25.98
C GLN A 90 26.06 -0.78 -26.13
N GLU A 91 25.55 -1.08 -27.32
CA GLU A 91 24.11 -1.23 -27.57
C GLU A 91 23.52 -2.34 -26.69
N TYR A 92 24.13 -3.54 -26.69
CA TYR A 92 23.69 -4.64 -25.84
C TYR A 92 23.68 -4.29 -24.34
N GLN A 93 24.71 -3.60 -23.85
CA GLN A 93 24.77 -3.16 -22.46
C GLN A 93 23.65 -2.17 -22.11
N ARG A 94 23.36 -1.22 -23.00
CA ARG A 94 22.26 -0.26 -22.82
C ARG A 94 20.90 -0.96 -22.80
N THR A 95 20.60 -1.80 -23.80
CA THR A 95 19.34 -2.55 -23.85
C THR A 95 19.18 -3.46 -22.63
N ARG A 96 20.26 -4.13 -22.21
CA ARG A 96 20.27 -4.97 -21.00
C ARG A 96 20.01 -4.16 -19.73
N GLY A 97 20.59 -2.96 -19.64
CA GLY A 97 20.40 -2.05 -18.53
C GLY A 97 18.94 -1.62 -18.38
N SER A 98 18.33 -1.16 -19.48
CA SER A 98 16.90 -0.79 -19.51
C SER A 98 16.03 -1.95 -19.07
N TYR A 99 16.11 -3.09 -19.76
CA TYR A 99 15.34 -4.30 -19.46
C TYR A 99 15.46 -4.75 -17.98
N HIS A 100 16.65 -4.62 -17.39
CA HIS A 100 16.84 -4.95 -15.98
C HIS A 100 16.22 -3.91 -15.03
N GLY A 101 16.24 -2.63 -15.41
CA GLY A 101 15.54 -1.55 -14.72
C GLY A 101 14.03 -1.82 -14.69
N ASP A 102 13.43 -2.07 -15.85
CA ASP A 102 11.99 -2.30 -15.99
C ASP A 102 11.52 -3.51 -15.17
N LEU A 103 12.31 -4.61 -15.18
CA LEU A 103 12.06 -5.77 -14.33
C LEU A 103 12.12 -5.48 -12.83
N LYS A 104 13.01 -4.56 -12.41
CA LYS A 104 13.17 -4.17 -11.01
C LYS A 104 12.03 -3.28 -10.55
N GLU A 105 11.59 -2.35 -11.38
CA GLU A 105 10.46 -1.46 -11.12
C GLU A 105 9.18 -2.28 -11.00
N ARG A 106 8.85 -3.10 -12.00
CA ARG A 106 7.69 -4.02 -11.94
C ARG A 106 7.69 -4.90 -10.69
N ARG A 107 8.86 -5.33 -10.21
CA ARG A 107 8.94 -6.12 -8.97
C ARG A 107 8.53 -5.28 -7.76
N ARG A 108 8.91 -4.01 -7.68
CA ARG A 108 8.50 -3.11 -6.60
C ARG A 108 7.00 -2.88 -6.63
N ASP A 109 6.44 -2.60 -7.81
CA ASP A 109 5.00 -2.35 -7.96
C ASP A 109 4.17 -3.56 -7.52
N VAL A 110 4.64 -4.77 -7.84
CA VAL A 110 4.02 -6.02 -7.37
C VAL A 110 4.08 -6.16 -5.84
N LEU A 111 5.17 -5.73 -5.20
CA LEU A 111 5.31 -5.77 -3.75
C LEU A 111 4.43 -4.72 -3.07
N GLU A 112 4.36 -3.52 -3.61
CA GLU A 112 3.48 -2.43 -3.14
C GLU A 112 2.02 -2.86 -3.25
N LEU A 113 1.60 -3.37 -4.42
CA LEU A 113 0.27 -3.94 -4.62
C LEU A 113 -0.05 -5.07 -3.61
N GLN A 114 0.95 -5.87 -3.23
CA GLN A 114 0.76 -6.89 -2.22
C GLN A 114 0.50 -6.27 -0.84
N GLN A 115 1.21 -5.20 -0.48
CA GLN A 115 0.99 -4.48 0.79
C GLN A 115 -0.39 -3.83 0.83
N ASP A 116 -0.80 -3.12 -0.22
CA ASP A 116 -2.11 -2.47 -0.29
C ASP A 116 -3.25 -3.50 -0.17
N ARG A 117 -3.05 -4.67 -0.78
CA ARG A 117 -4.01 -5.77 -0.65
C ARG A 117 -4.13 -6.29 0.78
N GLN A 118 -3.04 -6.29 1.56
CA GLN A 118 -3.06 -6.72 2.95
C GLN A 118 -3.68 -5.64 3.85
N GLN A 119 -3.34 -4.37 3.64
CA GLN A 119 -3.93 -3.24 4.37
C GLN A 119 -5.45 -3.21 4.21
N ARG A 120 -5.94 -3.18 2.96
CA ARG A 120 -7.38 -3.25 2.68
C ARG A 120 -8.04 -4.50 3.30
N ARG A 121 -7.32 -5.63 3.40
CA ARG A 121 -7.86 -6.83 4.05
C ARG A 121 -8.02 -6.63 5.55
N ALA A 122 -7.08 -5.96 6.21
CA ALA A 122 -7.19 -5.58 7.61
C ALA A 122 -8.36 -4.60 7.81
N ASP A 123 -8.48 -3.56 6.98
CA ASP A 123 -9.58 -2.58 7.09
C ASP A 123 -10.95 -3.25 6.94
N ILE A 124 -11.06 -4.22 6.03
CA ILE A 124 -12.28 -5.03 5.89
C ILE A 124 -12.53 -5.88 7.14
N GLN A 125 -11.49 -6.44 7.77
CA GLN A 125 -11.64 -7.21 9.00
C GLN A 125 -12.12 -6.35 10.16
N ASP A 126 -11.58 -5.14 10.31
CA ASP A 126 -11.95 -4.20 11.36
C ASP A 126 -13.39 -3.70 11.17
N LEU A 127 -13.74 -3.30 9.94
CA LEU A 127 -15.14 -3.00 9.57
C LEU A 127 -16.13 -4.12 9.89
N ASN A 128 -15.69 -5.37 9.72
CA ASN A 128 -16.52 -6.52 10.01
C ASN A 128 -16.66 -6.75 11.52
N GLN A 129 -15.63 -6.44 12.31
CA GLN A 129 -15.65 -6.48 13.77
C GLN A 129 -16.57 -5.39 14.33
N ASP A 130 -16.42 -4.15 13.86
CA ASP A 130 -17.23 -3.01 14.31
C ASP A 130 -18.72 -3.24 14.02
N ALA A 131 -19.04 -3.76 12.84
CA ALA A 131 -20.41 -4.11 12.48
C ALA A 131 -21.00 -5.19 13.41
N ARG A 132 -20.19 -6.15 13.89
CA ARG A 132 -20.62 -7.18 14.85
C ARG A 132 -20.86 -6.57 16.23
N GLN A 133 -19.93 -5.73 16.70
CA GLN A 133 -20.03 -5.06 17.99
C GLN A 133 -21.22 -4.10 18.06
N ALA A 134 -21.51 -3.39 16.98
CA ALA A 134 -22.65 -2.49 16.87
C ALA A 134 -24.00 -3.21 16.74
N GLY A 135 -24.04 -4.55 16.73
CA GLY A 135 -25.27 -5.33 16.56
C GLY A 135 -25.95 -5.13 15.20
N ILE A 136 -25.24 -4.56 14.23
CA ILE A 136 -25.78 -4.25 12.90
C ILE A 136 -25.78 -5.56 12.09
N GLN A 137 -26.93 -6.23 12.03
CA GLN A 137 -27.14 -7.29 11.05
C GLN A 137 -26.97 -6.71 9.65
N ARG A 138 -26.11 -7.33 8.85
CA ARG A 138 -25.91 -6.92 7.46
C ARG A 138 -27.25 -7.11 6.72
N PRO A 139 -27.81 -6.08 6.07
CA PRO A 139 -28.83 -6.35 5.06
C PRO A 139 -28.20 -7.25 3.99
N ARG A 140 -28.92 -8.31 3.64
CA ARG A 140 -28.54 -9.31 2.64
C ARG A 140 -28.27 -8.67 1.28
#